data_AF-A0A924AQS2-F1
#
_entry.id   AF-A0A924AQS2-F1
#
_cell.length_a   1.000
_cell.length_b   1.000
_cell.length_c   1.000
_cell.angle_alpha   90.00
_cell.angle_beta   90.00
_cell.angle_gamma   90.00
#
_symmetry.space_group_name_H-M   'P 1'
#
loop_
_entity.id
_entity.type
_entity.pdbx_description
1 polymer ?
#
loop_
_entity_poly.entity_id
_entity_poly.type
_entity_poly.pdbx_seq_one_letter_code
_entity_poly.pdbx_strand_id
1 'polypeptide(L)'
;MVKHSGSFIEKIFRLRILLLILLLILIFISIGLFFNYDTGTSFLDGHPDNIYQTWKVQRFYKNGKLVMNDKKFQNLRFRVNKDSTADWIRPTNTLTMKLWVTEDGSKLIKDEGETIDDIETVYELKKDKLRFGKRTVMSHYEYVMVPENK
;
A
#
# COMPACT_ATOMS: atom_id res chain seq x y z
N MET A 1 -37.23 -59.52 -0.06
CA MET A 1 -36.00 -58.88 0.46
C MET A 1 -35.26 -58.22 -0.71
N VAL A 2 -35.50 -56.93 -1.00
CA VAL A 2 -34.66 -56.14 -1.94
C VAL A 2 -34.59 -54.67 -1.45
N LYS A 3 -33.37 -54.15 -1.48
CA LYS A 3 -32.78 -52.91 -0.95
C LYS A 3 -33.53 -51.59 -1.22
N HIS A 4 -33.86 -50.87 -0.14
CA HIS A 4 -34.23 -49.44 -0.12
C HIS A 4 -33.05 -48.50 0.27
N SER A 5 -31.81 -48.97 0.17
CA SER A 5 -30.63 -48.25 0.72
C SER A 5 -30.06 -47.14 -0.17
N GLY A 6 -30.50 -47.00 -1.42
CA GLY A 6 -29.94 -46.03 -2.39
C GLY A 6 -30.36 -44.57 -2.15
N SER A 7 -31.60 -44.33 -1.72
CA SER A 7 -32.16 -42.96 -1.64
C SER A 7 -31.60 -42.13 -0.48
N PHE A 8 -31.29 -42.75 0.65
CA PHE A 8 -30.80 -42.03 1.83
C PHE A 8 -29.33 -41.63 1.69
N ILE A 9 -28.49 -42.52 1.15
CA ILE A 9 -27.07 -42.25 0.90
C ILE A 9 -26.92 -41.13 -0.15
N GLU A 10 -27.73 -41.14 -1.20
CA GLU A 10 -27.72 -40.10 -2.23
C GLU A 10 -28.14 -38.73 -1.67
N LYS A 11 -29.15 -38.67 -0.79
CA LYS A 11 -29.56 -37.44 -0.10
C LYS A 11 -28.46 -36.88 0.81
N ILE A 12 -27.76 -37.74 1.54
CA ILE A 12 -26.60 -37.32 2.37
C ILE A 12 -25.48 -36.78 1.48
N PHE A 13 -25.21 -37.44 0.35
CA PHE A 13 -24.17 -37.01 -0.58
C PHE A 13 -24.49 -35.63 -1.20
N ARG A 14 -25.74 -35.42 -1.64
CA ARG A 14 -26.20 -34.12 -2.16
C ARG A 14 -26.15 -33.02 -1.10
N LEU A 15 -26.52 -33.32 0.15
CA LEU A 15 -26.43 -32.37 1.27
C LEU A 15 -24.97 -31.95 1.56
N ARG A 16 -24.04 -32.92 1.53
CA ARG A 16 -22.60 -32.65 1.72
C ARG A 16 -22.03 -31.79 0.59
N ILE A 17 -22.42 -32.04 -0.65
CA ILE A 17 -22.00 -31.24 -1.81
C ILE A 17 -22.55 -29.81 -1.69
N LEU A 18 -23.83 -29.64 -1.31
CA LEU A 18 -24.43 -28.32 -1.09
C LEU A 18 -23.73 -27.53 0.02
N LEU A 19 -23.41 -28.19 1.14
CA LEU A 19 -22.63 -27.56 2.22
C LEU A 19 -21.24 -27.13 1.77
N LEU A 20 -20.58 -27.93 0.93
CA LEU A 20 -19.26 -27.61 0.40
C LEU A 20 -19.30 -26.43 -0.57
N ILE A 21 -20.32 -26.36 -1.43
CA ILE A 21 -20.56 -25.20 -2.31
C ILE A 21 -20.83 -23.94 -1.49
N LEU A 22 -21.67 -24.03 -0.45
CA LEU A 22 -21.96 -22.90 0.43
C LEU A 22 -20.69 -22.42 1.15
N LEU A 23 -19.87 -23.34 1.64
CA LEU A 23 -18.58 -23.01 2.25
C LEU A 23 -17.65 -22.27 1.28
N LEU A 24 -17.55 -22.74 0.03
CA LEU A 24 -16.72 -22.08 -0.98
C LEU A 24 -17.21 -20.67 -1.31
N ILE A 25 -18.52 -20.46 -1.39
CA ILE A 25 -19.11 -19.13 -1.60
C ILE A 25 -18.79 -18.22 -0.40
N LEU A 26 -18.93 -18.71 0.82
CA LEU A 26 -18.58 -17.93 2.03
C LEU A 26 -17.10 -17.57 2.07
N ILE A 27 -16.21 -18.49 1.69
CA ILE A 27 -14.77 -18.23 1.58
C ILE A 27 -14.52 -17.16 0.52
N PHE A 28 -15.13 -17.29 -0.67
CA PHE A 28 -14.98 -16.31 -1.74
C PHE A 28 -15.46 -14.91 -1.32
N ILE A 29 -16.61 -14.83 -0.65
CA ILE A 29 -17.13 -13.56 -0.10
C ILE A 29 -16.19 -13.01 0.98
N SER A 30 -15.67 -13.85 1.88
CA SER A 30 -14.74 -13.41 2.92
C SER A 30 -13.43 -12.86 2.35
N ILE A 31 -12.90 -13.48 1.30
CA ILE A 31 -11.70 -13.03 0.58
C ILE A 31 -12.01 -11.73 -0.18
N GLY A 32 -13.15 -11.67 -0.87
CA GLY A 32 -13.61 -10.46 -1.56
C GLY A 32 -13.79 -9.27 -0.61
N LEU A 33 -14.41 -9.48 0.56
CA LEU A 33 -14.56 -8.46 1.60
C LEU A 33 -13.21 -8.09 2.23
N PHE A 34 -12.29 -9.04 2.43
CA PHE A 34 -10.95 -8.75 2.94
C PHE A 34 -10.16 -7.86 1.97
N PHE A 35 -10.17 -8.18 0.67
CA PHE A 35 -9.55 -7.33 -0.34
C PHE A 35 -10.28 -5.99 -0.48
N ASN A 36 -11.60 -5.94 -0.36
CA ASN A 36 -12.37 -4.69 -0.40
C ASN A 36 -12.22 -3.85 0.87
N TYR A 37 -11.87 -4.45 2.00
CA TYR A 37 -11.51 -3.73 3.23
C TYR A 37 -10.09 -3.15 3.12
N ASP A 38 -9.14 -3.90 2.57
CA ASP A 38 -7.77 -3.43 2.32
C ASP A 38 -7.70 -2.41 1.16
N THR A 39 -8.67 -2.45 0.23
CA THR A 39 -8.90 -1.46 -0.84
C THR A 39 -10.05 -0.48 -0.52
N GLY A 40 -10.58 -0.53 0.70
CA GLY A 40 -11.79 0.15 1.13
C GLY A 40 -11.60 1.66 1.24
N THR A 41 -12.30 2.37 0.36
CA THR A 41 -12.76 3.76 0.54
C THR A 41 -11.71 4.77 0.99
N SER A 42 -10.64 4.92 0.20
CA SER A 42 -9.86 6.17 0.19
C SER A 42 -9.83 6.79 -1.22
N PHE A 43 -10.96 6.71 -1.92
CA PHE A 43 -11.26 7.53 -3.09
C PHE A 43 -12.04 8.82 -2.72
N LEU A 44 -11.92 9.27 -1.46
CA LEU A 44 -12.45 10.55 -1.00
C LEU A 44 -11.32 11.39 -0.40
N ASP A 45 -11.14 12.55 -1.03
CA ASP A 45 -10.32 13.71 -0.63
C ASP A 45 -8.83 13.48 -0.45
N GLY A 46 -8.16 13.21 -1.57
CA GLY A 46 -6.78 13.67 -1.77
C GLY A 46 -6.74 15.19 -1.80
N HIS A 47 -7.13 15.87 -0.70
CA HIS A 47 -6.81 17.28 -0.56
C HIS A 47 -5.28 17.38 -0.53
N PRO A 48 -4.67 18.13 -1.47
CA PRO A 48 -3.22 18.29 -1.51
C PRO A 48 -2.67 18.80 -0.17
N ASP A 49 -3.50 19.48 0.62
CA ASP A 49 -3.13 19.93 1.96
C ASP A 49 -2.68 18.81 2.92
N ASN A 50 -3.21 17.59 2.78
CA ASN A 50 -2.81 16.46 3.61
C ASN A 50 -1.35 16.03 3.37
N ILE A 51 -0.73 16.44 2.26
CA ILE A 51 0.66 16.10 1.99
C ILE A 51 1.62 16.94 2.83
N TYR A 52 1.26 18.19 3.16
CA TYR A 52 2.12 19.18 3.80
C TYR A 52 2.24 18.95 5.30
N GLN A 53 2.89 17.86 5.66
CA GLN A 53 3.15 17.46 7.04
C GLN A 53 4.43 16.64 7.15
N THR A 54 4.75 16.20 8.36
CA THR A 54 5.83 15.25 8.62
C THR A 54 5.32 13.82 8.62
N TRP A 55 5.98 13.01 7.80
CA TRP A 55 5.70 11.61 7.56
C TRP A 55 6.82 10.76 8.15
N LYS A 56 6.48 9.82 9.04
CA LYS A 56 7.43 8.86 9.59
C LYS A 56 7.53 7.64 8.69
N VAL A 57 8.75 7.22 8.35
CA VAL A 57 8.97 6.00 7.57
C VAL A 57 8.60 4.78 8.41
N GLN A 58 7.61 4.03 7.94
CA GLN A 58 7.15 2.79 8.56
C GLN A 58 7.74 1.57 7.87
N ARG A 59 7.80 1.59 6.54
CA ARG A 59 8.41 0.52 5.73
C ARG A 59 9.28 1.14 4.65
N PHE A 60 10.45 0.54 4.45
CA PHE A 60 11.34 0.87 3.35
C PHE A 60 11.74 -0.44 2.67
N TYR A 61 11.45 -0.54 1.37
CA TYR A 61 11.83 -1.66 0.54
C TYR A 61 12.97 -1.26 -0.39
N LYS A 62 13.96 -2.14 -0.52
CA LYS A 62 15.04 -2.03 -1.49
C LYS A 62 15.17 -3.36 -2.23
N ASN A 63 15.04 -3.32 -3.55
CA ASN A 63 14.98 -4.49 -4.44
C ASN A 63 13.97 -5.54 -3.95
N GLY A 64 12.78 -5.07 -3.53
CA GLY A 64 11.70 -5.90 -3.00
C GLY A 64 11.91 -6.43 -1.57
N LYS A 65 13.06 -6.16 -0.92
CA LYS A 65 13.34 -6.60 0.45
C LYS A 65 13.10 -5.48 1.45
N LEU A 66 12.42 -5.80 2.55
CA LEU A 66 12.23 -4.86 3.67
C LEU A 66 13.57 -4.60 4.36
N VAL A 67 13.95 -3.33 4.53
CA VAL A 67 15.26 -2.92 5.07
C VAL A 67 15.15 -2.06 6.35
N MET A 68 14.00 -2.09 7.02
CA MET A 68 13.74 -1.29 8.24
C MET A 68 14.56 -1.67 9.48
N ASN A 69 15.27 -2.80 9.47
CA ASN A 69 16.06 -3.26 10.62
C ASN A 69 17.34 -2.43 10.85
N ASP A 70 17.73 -1.59 9.88
CA ASP A 70 18.89 -0.71 10.02
C ASP A 70 18.52 0.53 10.85
N LYS A 71 19.29 0.80 11.92
CA LYS A 71 19.07 1.94 12.84
C LYS A 71 18.96 3.27 12.10
N LYS A 72 19.61 3.40 10.94
CA LYS A 72 19.57 4.63 10.12
C LYS A 72 18.18 4.97 9.57
N PHE A 73 17.27 4.00 9.50
CA PHE A 73 15.92 4.18 8.96
C PHE A 73 14.82 4.22 10.04
N GLN A 74 15.10 3.77 11.26
CA GLN A 74 14.09 3.67 12.32
C GLN A 74 13.47 5.03 12.70
N ASN A 75 14.26 6.09 12.62
CA ASN A 75 13.85 7.47 12.93
C ASN A 75 13.86 8.38 11.71
N LEU A 76 13.85 7.81 10.50
CA LEU A 76 13.82 8.58 9.27
C LEU A 76 12.42 9.19 9.11
N ARG A 77 12.37 10.51 8.94
CA ARG A 77 11.15 11.26 8.67
C ARG A 77 11.28 12.04 7.38
N PHE A 78 10.16 12.29 6.74
CA PHE A 78 10.04 13.05 5.51
C PHE A 78 9.03 14.16 5.72
N ARG A 79 9.46 15.42 5.67
CA ARG A 79 8.57 16.58 5.80
C ARG A 79 8.35 17.20 4.42
N VAL A 80 7.11 17.40 4.03
CA VAL A 80 6.77 18.14 2.81
C VAL A 80 6.37 19.55 3.17
N ASN A 81 7.05 20.53 2.60
CA ASN A 81 6.85 21.94 2.88
C ASN A 81 5.97 22.58 1.78
N LYS A 82 5.30 23.69 2.10
CA LYS A 82 4.42 24.41 1.15
C LYS A 82 5.19 25.23 0.10
N ASP A 83 6.50 25.35 0.23
CA ASP A 83 7.38 26.15 -0.63
C ASP A 83 8.05 25.33 -1.75
N SER A 84 7.43 24.21 -2.16
CA SER A 84 7.98 23.26 -3.15
C SER A 84 9.31 22.62 -2.73
N THR A 85 9.52 22.47 -1.42
CA THR A 85 10.64 21.71 -0.86
C THR A 85 10.16 20.56 0.02
N ALA A 86 11.05 19.60 0.25
CA ALA A 86 10.86 18.56 1.24
C ALA A 86 12.16 18.25 1.96
N ASP A 87 12.04 17.80 3.21
CA ASP A 87 13.16 17.52 4.09
C ASP A 87 13.18 16.05 4.51
N TRP A 88 14.29 15.37 4.22
CA TRP A 88 14.63 14.13 4.90
C TRP A 88 15.29 14.44 6.24
N ILE A 89 14.58 14.17 7.32
CA ILE A 89 15.04 14.41 8.69
C ILE A 89 15.59 13.09 9.24
N ARG A 90 16.89 13.09 9.53
CA ARG A 90 17.61 12.01 10.22
C ARG A 90 18.03 12.50 11.61
N PRO A 91 18.42 11.59 12.53
CA PRO A 91 18.87 12.00 13.86
C PRO A 91 20.04 12.99 13.87
N THR A 92 20.91 12.92 12.87
CA THR A 92 22.17 13.69 12.83
C THR A 92 22.17 14.81 11.79
N ASN A 93 21.25 14.80 10.84
CA ASN A 93 21.19 15.80 9.77
C ASN A 93 19.82 15.89 9.12
N THR A 94 19.57 17.01 8.45
CA THR A 94 18.43 17.22 7.58
C THR A 94 18.94 17.44 6.16
N LEU A 95 18.35 16.75 5.19
CA LEU A 95 18.61 16.95 3.77
C LEU A 95 17.37 17.53 3.10
N THR A 96 17.48 18.78 2.65
CA THR A 96 16.43 19.46 1.89
C THR A 96 16.55 19.12 0.41
N MET A 97 15.43 18.88 -0.24
CA MET A 97 15.32 18.60 -1.67
C MET A 97 14.15 19.39 -2.27
N LYS A 98 14.22 19.67 -3.58
CA LYS A 98 13.07 20.20 -4.30
C LYS A 98 12.05 19.10 -4.55
N LEU A 99 10.80 19.42 -4.31
CA LEU A 99 9.68 18.51 -4.47
C LEU A 99 8.44 19.31 -4.82
N TRP A 100 7.83 19.01 -5.95
CA TRP A 100 6.53 19.55 -6.31
C TRP A 100 5.48 18.47 -6.15
N VAL A 101 4.29 18.90 -5.73
CA VAL A 101 3.10 18.06 -5.70
C VAL A 101 2.22 18.58 -6.83
N THR A 102 1.65 17.69 -7.63
CA THR A 102 0.66 18.11 -8.63
C THR A 102 -0.53 18.77 -7.95
N GLU A 103 -1.23 19.67 -8.66
CA GLU A 103 -2.35 20.44 -8.09
C GLU A 103 -3.47 19.52 -7.55
N ASP A 104 -3.67 18.38 -8.19
CA ASP A 104 -4.61 17.33 -7.80
C ASP A 104 -4.07 16.38 -6.71
N GLY A 105 -2.84 16.58 -6.23
CA GLY A 105 -2.20 15.73 -5.24
C GLY A 105 -1.80 14.34 -5.74
N SER A 106 -1.99 14.06 -7.04
CA SER A 106 -1.86 12.71 -7.62
C SER A 106 -0.43 12.25 -7.87
N LYS A 107 0.58 13.13 -7.83
CA LYS A 107 1.99 12.77 -7.98
C LYS A 107 2.95 13.69 -7.20
N LEU A 108 4.11 13.13 -6.88
CA LEU A 108 5.30 13.88 -6.48
C LEU A 108 6.26 14.00 -7.67
N ILE A 109 6.57 15.24 -8.05
CA ILE A 109 7.55 15.57 -9.06
C ILE A 109 8.85 15.90 -8.34
N LYS A 110 9.92 15.16 -8.66
CA LYS A 110 11.27 15.45 -8.19
C LYS A 110 12.03 16.14 -9.31
N ASP A 111 13.04 16.93 -8.94
CA ASP A 111 13.90 17.68 -9.90
C ASP A 111 14.63 16.74 -10.87
N GLU A 112 14.90 15.51 -10.42
CA GLU A 112 15.34 14.41 -11.27
C GLU A 112 14.12 13.84 -12.00
N GLY A 113 13.89 14.32 -13.22
CA GLY A 113 12.80 13.86 -14.10
C GLY A 113 12.82 12.34 -14.37
N GLU A 114 11.88 11.88 -15.18
CA GLU A 114 11.86 10.49 -15.62
C GLU A 114 13.02 10.22 -16.59
N THR A 115 13.75 9.13 -16.36
CA THR A 115 14.85 8.66 -17.22
C THR A 115 14.40 7.44 -18.03
N ILE A 116 15.10 7.13 -19.12
CA ILE A 116 14.77 5.98 -19.97
C ILE A 116 14.87 4.63 -19.24
N ASP A 117 15.60 4.61 -18.11
CA ASP A 117 15.78 3.42 -17.27
C ASP A 117 14.65 3.25 -16.24
N ASP A 118 13.75 4.23 -16.13
CA ASP A 118 12.60 4.18 -15.21
C ASP A 118 11.51 3.27 -15.79
N ILE A 119 11.20 2.21 -15.05
CA ILE A 119 10.14 1.25 -15.39
C ILE A 119 8.82 1.68 -14.78
N GLU A 120 8.85 2.11 -13.52
CA GLU A 120 7.65 2.39 -12.74
C GLU A 120 7.93 3.41 -11.64
N THR A 121 7.06 4.41 -11.53
CA THR A 121 7.01 5.32 -10.39
C THR A 121 5.82 4.93 -9.52
N VAL A 122 6.09 4.56 -8.27
CA VAL A 122 5.04 4.25 -7.29
C VAL A 122 4.69 5.55 -6.57
N TYR A 123 3.41 5.89 -6.55
CA TYR A 123 2.91 6.99 -5.72
C TYR A 123 1.49 6.69 -5.23
N GLU A 124 1.25 6.92 -3.95
CA GLU A 124 -0.05 6.82 -3.31
C GLU A 124 -0.11 7.80 -2.14
N LEU A 125 -1.08 8.72 -2.18
CA LEU A 125 -1.36 9.66 -1.10
C LEU A 125 -2.77 9.39 -0.57
N LYS A 126 -2.84 9.12 0.73
CA LYS A 126 -4.07 9.00 1.53
C LYS A 126 -3.89 9.81 2.81
N LYS A 127 -4.99 10.08 3.51
CA LYS A 127 -4.98 10.81 4.78
C LYS A 127 -3.98 10.24 5.80
N ASP A 128 -3.82 8.92 5.83
CA ASP A 128 -3.01 8.20 6.81
C ASP A 128 -1.78 7.48 6.21
N LYS A 129 -1.53 7.66 4.91
CA LYS A 129 -0.49 6.94 4.20
C LYS A 129 0.09 7.79 3.07
N LEU A 130 1.41 7.95 3.10
CA LEU A 130 2.19 8.43 1.97
C LEU A 130 3.10 7.30 1.52
N ARG A 131 3.00 6.92 0.25
CA ARG A 131 3.86 5.92 -0.36
C ARG A 131 4.45 6.49 -1.63
N PHE A 132 5.77 6.44 -1.76
CA PHE A 132 6.42 6.72 -3.02
C PHE A 132 7.66 5.87 -3.23
N GLY A 133 7.95 5.59 -4.49
CA GLY A 133 9.05 4.73 -4.88
C GLY A 133 9.36 4.86 -6.36
N LYS A 134 10.47 4.26 -6.77
CA LYS A 134 10.86 4.17 -8.17
C LYS A 134 11.46 2.80 -8.42
N ARG A 135 11.10 2.22 -9.55
CA ARG A 135 11.68 1.01 -10.09
C ARG A 135 12.37 1.36 -11.40
N THR A 136 13.64 1.02 -11.46
CA THR A 136 14.47 1.08 -12.66
C THR A 136 14.88 -0.33 -13.08
N VAL A 137 15.55 -0.46 -14.23
CA VAL A 137 16.14 -1.73 -14.67
C VAL A 137 17.08 -2.32 -13.61
N MET A 138 17.80 -1.47 -12.89
CA MET A 138 18.87 -1.87 -11.96
C MET A 138 18.46 -1.88 -10.49
N SER A 139 17.36 -1.23 -10.14
CA SER A 139 16.99 -1.04 -8.73
C SER A 139 15.50 -0.87 -8.53
N HIS A 140 15.03 -1.18 -7.32
CA HIS A 140 13.69 -0.85 -6.89
C HIS A 140 13.77 -0.30 -5.47
N TYR A 141 13.16 0.85 -5.22
CA TYR A 141 13.01 1.33 -3.86
C TYR A 141 11.60 1.86 -3.63
N GLU A 142 11.10 1.69 -2.41
CA GLU A 142 9.76 2.13 -2.04
C GLU A 142 9.70 2.50 -0.56
N TYR A 143 9.22 3.70 -0.28
CA TYR A 143 8.95 4.17 1.07
C TYR A 143 7.45 4.13 1.32
N VAL A 144 7.06 3.57 2.47
CA VAL A 144 5.70 3.63 3.02
C VAL A 144 5.78 4.36 4.35
N MET A 145 5.04 5.45 4.45
CA MET A 145 5.09 6.39 5.57
C MET A 145 3.70 6.67 6.12
N VAL A 146 3.66 7.06 7.39
CA VAL A 146 2.45 7.45 8.13
C VAL A 146 2.63 8.84 8.73
N PRO A 147 1.55 9.61 8.96
CA PRO A 147 1.63 10.90 9.63
C PRO A 147 2.31 10.76 11.01
N GLU A 148 3.22 11.68 11.34
CA GLU A 148 3.87 11.68 12.66
C GLU A 148 2.94 12.17 13.77
N ASN A 149 2.12 13.18 13.49
CA ASN A 149 1.14 13.74 14.42
C ASN A 149 -0.22 13.07 14.16
N LYS A 150 -0.46 11.92 14.77
CA LYS A 150 -1.81 11.34 14.87
C LYS A 150 -2.44 11.72 16.21
#